data_AF-A0AA36HYK6-F1
#
_entry.id   AF-A0AA36HYK6-F1
#
_cell.length_a   1.000
_cell.length_b   1.000
_cell.length_c   1.000
_cell.angle_alpha   90.00
_cell.angle_beta   90.00
_cell.angle_gamma   90.00
#
_symmetry.space_group_name_H-M   'P 1'
#
loop_
_entity.id
_entity.type
_entity.pdbx_description
1 polymer ?
#
loop_
_entity_poly.entity_id
_entity_poly.type
_entity_poly.pdbx_seq_one_letter_code
_entity_poly.pdbx_strand_id
1 'polypeptide(L)'
;MRASCPGGKPYASAYMSVAIRAWQLVVEEMASESGQREESLKALVQDGEEALEWQIVQRGVGEEEFRALLQLRGHVRDCDSHPACAHHKLSRQPQTLLRFLRARSGDLRKAEAMFRSMLEWRLSFGVDEKVRKWRKELGQQRSHRSIQMKHFETDIDLCPDRHGVPIRLIRTSAADVQGLVREFGKDIVLTNTLLRMELAHEQIRRAMFEREDLVCGQLQIIDMGDYGRHGVPNLTSRLWSSLKLGAEFSQITDSNYPETVRKAFIIRLGSCTSTTWRYFIQPLLPDRTQAKLVPCGPQAASWASLSAELPPDRWERLPAFLREDSEAALAAAEPRGGLVPPGLAGANQGQWELEPCKKRRPSHSRLSLNLDSKPFGNTCARMQVLIFGAVALAAGALAVEPVGLL
;
A
#
# COMPACT_ATOMS: atom_id res chain seq x y z
N MET A 1 -24.14 -21.14 45.55
CA MET A 1 -25.40 -20.52 45.09
C MET A 1 -25.34 -20.40 43.58
N ARG A 2 -26.32 -21.00 42.90
CA ARG A 2 -26.54 -20.90 41.45
C ARG A 2 -27.02 -19.49 41.09
N ALA A 3 -26.60 -18.99 39.92
CA ALA A 3 -27.48 -18.25 39.02
C ALA A 3 -26.92 -18.36 37.60
N SER A 4 -27.63 -19.13 36.77
CA SER A 4 -27.41 -19.23 35.33
C SER A 4 -28.05 -18.04 34.62
N CYS A 5 -27.43 -17.54 33.56
CA CYS A 5 -28.12 -16.82 32.48
C CYS A 5 -27.73 -17.44 31.12
N PRO A 6 -28.70 -17.74 30.25
CA PRO A 6 -28.51 -18.42 28.96
C PRO A 6 -28.43 -17.44 27.79
N GLY A 7 -27.83 -17.86 26.67
CA GLY A 7 -28.11 -17.29 25.35
C GLY A 7 -26.95 -16.52 24.69
N GLY A 8 -25.99 -17.25 24.13
CA GLY A 8 -25.13 -16.77 23.05
C GLY A 8 -25.25 -17.73 21.86
N LYS A 9 -26.12 -17.42 20.90
CA LYS A 9 -26.16 -18.13 19.62
C LYS A 9 -24.84 -17.85 18.88
N PRO A 10 -24.19 -18.87 18.28
CA PRO A 10 -23.07 -18.62 17.37
C PRO A 10 -23.65 -18.18 16.03
N TYR A 11 -23.56 -16.89 15.70
CA TYR A 11 -23.79 -16.42 14.32
C TYR A 11 -22.52 -16.69 13.50
N ALA A 12 -22.24 -17.97 13.25
CA ALA A 12 -21.53 -18.40 12.06
C ALA A 12 -22.60 -18.52 10.96
N SER A 13 -22.68 -17.49 10.10
CA SER A 13 -23.65 -17.38 9.02
C SER A 13 -23.66 -18.63 8.14
N ALA A 14 -24.87 -19.09 7.79
CA ALA A 14 -25.21 -20.36 7.19
C ALA A 14 -24.66 -20.62 5.76
N TYR A 15 -23.70 -19.83 5.28
CA TYR A 15 -23.01 -20.03 4.00
C TYR A 15 -21.66 -20.73 4.13
N MET A 16 -21.00 -20.64 5.28
CA MET A 16 -19.74 -21.34 5.54
C MET A 16 -19.95 -22.86 5.61
N SER A 17 -21.17 -23.32 5.89
CA SER A 17 -21.52 -24.75 5.93
C SER A 17 -21.72 -25.37 4.53
N VAL A 18 -22.07 -24.59 3.50
CA VAL A 18 -22.22 -25.11 2.13
C VAL A 18 -20.86 -25.23 1.45
N ALA A 19 -19.99 -24.22 1.59
CA ALA A 19 -18.65 -24.27 1.02
C ALA A 19 -17.75 -25.30 1.70
N ILE A 20 -17.82 -25.45 3.04
CA ILE A 20 -17.05 -26.47 3.76
C ILE A 20 -17.63 -27.88 3.53
N ARG A 21 -18.96 -28.06 3.45
CA ARG A 21 -19.54 -29.37 3.10
C ARG A 21 -19.30 -29.75 1.63
N ALA A 22 -19.35 -28.79 0.71
CA ALA A 22 -18.94 -29.02 -0.68
C ALA A 22 -17.45 -29.39 -0.73
N TRP A 23 -16.59 -28.73 0.06
CA TRP A 23 -15.18 -29.07 0.17
C TRP A 23 -14.95 -30.46 0.77
N GLN A 24 -15.67 -30.84 1.84
CA GLN A 24 -15.54 -32.17 2.48
C GLN A 24 -16.06 -33.33 1.61
N LEU A 25 -17.20 -33.16 0.93
CA LEU A 25 -17.75 -34.16 0.00
C LEU A 25 -16.86 -34.32 -1.24
N VAL A 26 -16.26 -33.22 -1.71
CA VAL A 26 -15.35 -33.23 -2.86
C VAL A 26 -13.98 -33.84 -2.49
N VAL A 27 -13.45 -33.59 -1.29
CA VAL A 27 -12.18 -34.18 -0.81
C VAL A 27 -12.26 -35.72 -0.71
N GLU A 28 -13.42 -36.28 -0.38
CA GLU A 28 -13.63 -37.75 -0.34
C GLU A 28 -13.81 -38.37 -1.75
N GLU A 29 -14.11 -37.58 -2.78
CA GLU A 29 -14.35 -38.03 -4.17
C GLU A 29 -13.17 -37.71 -5.14
N MET A 30 -12.17 -36.95 -4.70
CA MET A 30 -11.07 -36.34 -5.51
C MET A 30 -9.78 -37.18 -5.62
N ALA A 31 -9.82 -38.48 -5.37
CA ALA A 31 -8.62 -39.33 -5.43
C ALA A 31 -8.10 -39.64 -6.87
N SER A 32 -8.72 -39.16 -7.95
CA SER A 32 -8.15 -39.28 -9.31
C SER A 32 -8.72 -38.28 -10.33
N GLU A 33 -7.83 -37.77 -11.21
CA GLU A 33 -8.05 -36.95 -12.43
C GLU A 33 -7.95 -35.41 -12.27
N SER A 34 -6.76 -34.84 -12.57
CA SER A 34 -6.28 -33.58 -11.95
C SER A 34 -5.95 -32.39 -12.88
N GLY A 35 -6.39 -32.35 -14.14
CA GLY A 35 -6.08 -31.22 -15.05
C GLY A 35 -7.27 -30.30 -15.37
N GLN A 36 -8.18 -30.79 -16.21
CA GLN A 36 -9.34 -30.03 -16.70
C GLN A 36 -10.40 -29.74 -15.63
N ARG A 37 -10.45 -30.59 -14.59
CA ARG A 37 -11.34 -30.42 -13.44
C ARG A 37 -10.90 -29.26 -12.53
N GLU A 38 -9.59 -29.05 -12.39
CA GLU A 38 -9.04 -27.94 -11.59
C GLU A 38 -9.31 -26.58 -12.25
N GLU A 39 -9.19 -26.48 -13.58
CA GLU A 39 -9.54 -25.27 -14.34
C GLU A 39 -11.05 -24.99 -14.28
N SER A 40 -11.89 -26.02 -14.40
CA SER A 40 -13.34 -25.88 -14.29
C SER A 40 -13.78 -25.42 -12.89
N LEU A 41 -13.15 -25.97 -11.84
CA LEU A 41 -13.38 -25.55 -10.44
C LEU A 41 -12.91 -24.11 -10.19
N LYS A 42 -11.74 -23.72 -10.72
CA LYS A 42 -11.25 -22.33 -10.63
C LYS A 42 -12.21 -21.36 -11.31
N ALA A 43 -12.77 -21.71 -12.47
CA ALA A 43 -13.76 -20.89 -13.16
C ALA A 43 -15.04 -20.72 -12.34
N LEU A 44 -15.59 -21.81 -11.81
CA LEU A 44 -16.80 -21.78 -10.96
C LEU A 44 -16.61 -20.94 -9.68
N VAL A 45 -15.46 -21.08 -9.01
CA VAL A 45 -15.14 -20.27 -7.82
C VAL A 45 -15.02 -18.79 -8.20
N GLN A 46 -14.37 -18.47 -9.31
CA GLN A 46 -14.25 -17.08 -9.77
C GLN A 46 -15.60 -16.46 -10.16
N ASP A 47 -16.47 -17.22 -10.82
CA ASP A 47 -17.80 -16.73 -11.19
C ASP A 47 -18.69 -16.54 -9.95
N GLY A 48 -18.53 -17.40 -8.93
CA GLY A 48 -19.17 -17.22 -7.62
C GLY A 48 -18.64 -16.00 -6.84
N GLU A 49 -17.32 -15.80 -6.83
CA GLU A 49 -16.70 -14.61 -6.22
C GLU A 49 -17.16 -13.32 -6.90
N GLU A 50 -17.22 -13.31 -8.23
CA GLU A 50 -17.68 -12.15 -9.00
C GLU A 50 -19.13 -11.79 -8.66
N ALA A 51 -20.03 -12.78 -8.65
CA ALA A 51 -21.43 -12.56 -8.29
C ALA A 51 -21.58 -12.01 -6.86
N LEU A 52 -20.82 -12.57 -5.90
CA LEU A 52 -20.79 -12.08 -4.53
C LEU A 52 -20.23 -10.64 -4.44
N GLU A 53 -19.18 -10.34 -5.20
CA GLU A 53 -18.59 -9.00 -5.24
C GLU A 53 -19.62 -7.95 -5.70
N TRP A 54 -20.39 -8.26 -6.75
CA TRP A 54 -21.48 -7.40 -7.22
C TRP A 54 -22.56 -7.18 -6.17
N GLN A 55 -22.94 -8.22 -5.42
CA GLN A 55 -23.91 -8.10 -4.32
C GLN A 55 -23.39 -7.22 -3.18
N ILE A 56 -22.13 -7.40 -2.78
CA ILE A 56 -21.51 -6.58 -1.73
C ILE A 56 -21.48 -5.11 -2.17
N VAL A 57 -21.01 -4.83 -3.39
CA VAL A 57 -20.96 -3.46 -3.91
C VAL A 57 -22.36 -2.87 -4.01
N GLN A 58 -23.34 -3.59 -4.55
CA GLN A 58 -24.73 -3.13 -4.65
C GLN A 58 -25.32 -2.71 -3.30
N ARG A 59 -25.06 -3.49 -2.23
CA ARG A 59 -25.51 -3.15 -0.87
C ARG A 59 -24.75 -1.96 -0.27
N GLY A 60 -23.51 -1.74 -0.70
CA GLY A 60 -22.61 -0.74 -0.12
C GLY A 60 -22.61 0.63 -0.81
N VAL A 61 -23.30 0.79 -1.95
CA VAL A 61 -23.39 2.07 -2.67
C VAL A 61 -24.83 2.54 -2.84
N GLY A 62 -25.03 3.84 -3.06
CA GLY A 62 -26.35 4.40 -3.38
C GLY A 62 -26.84 3.98 -4.77
N GLU A 63 -28.16 4.03 -5.00
CA GLU A 63 -28.77 3.57 -6.26
C GLU A 63 -28.23 4.29 -7.51
N GLU A 64 -27.98 5.59 -7.43
CA GLU A 64 -27.44 6.37 -8.55
C GLU A 64 -26.00 5.97 -8.87
N GLU A 65 -25.17 5.79 -7.85
CA GLU A 65 -23.78 5.34 -8.00
C GLU A 65 -23.73 3.91 -8.56
N PHE A 66 -24.61 3.03 -8.08
CA PHE A 66 -24.73 1.67 -8.61
C PHE A 66 -25.17 1.66 -10.08
N ARG A 67 -26.13 2.50 -10.45
CA ARG A 67 -26.59 2.64 -11.84
C ARG A 67 -25.45 3.12 -12.75
N ALA A 68 -24.68 4.10 -12.32
CA ALA A 68 -23.50 4.57 -13.05
C ALA A 68 -22.43 3.48 -13.16
N LEU A 69 -22.23 2.68 -12.10
CA LEU A 69 -21.32 1.53 -12.13
C LEU A 69 -21.73 0.48 -13.16
N LEU A 70 -23.02 0.16 -13.26
CA LEU A 70 -23.56 -0.76 -14.26
C LEU A 70 -23.36 -0.22 -15.69
N GLN A 71 -23.57 1.08 -15.90
CA GLN A 71 -23.32 1.73 -17.20
C GLN A 71 -21.83 1.65 -17.58
N LEU A 72 -20.93 1.98 -16.64
CA LEU A 72 -19.49 1.87 -16.86
C LEU A 72 -19.09 0.42 -17.19
N ARG A 73 -19.62 -0.57 -16.46
CA ARG A 73 -19.40 -1.99 -16.75
C ARG A 73 -19.85 -2.37 -18.17
N GLY A 74 -20.99 -1.83 -18.62
CA GLY A 74 -21.48 -2.01 -19.99
C GLY A 74 -20.52 -1.42 -21.04
N HIS A 75 -19.98 -0.24 -20.78
CA HIS A 75 -19.05 0.45 -21.70
C HIS A 75 -17.71 -0.27 -21.85
N VAL A 76 -17.22 -0.93 -20.80
CA VAL A 76 -15.92 -1.64 -20.81
C VAL A 76 -16.06 -3.14 -20.98
N ARG A 77 -17.20 -3.63 -21.46
CA ARG A 77 -17.44 -5.07 -21.65
C ARG A 77 -16.51 -5.70 -22.68
N ASP A 78 -16.16 -4.96 -23.71
CA ASP A 78 -15.16 -5.34 -24.72
C ASP A 78 -13.75 -5.52 -24.11
N CYS A 79 -13.47 -4.90 -22.96
CA CYS A 79 -12.20 -5.06 -22.26
C CYS A 79 -12.05 -6.41 -21.54
N ASP A 80 -13.09 -7.25 -21.50
CA ASP A 80 -13.02 -8.59 -20.90
C ASP A 80 -11.99 -9.48 -21.62
N SER A 81 -11.79 -9.27 -22.93
CA SER A 81 -10.78 -9.96 -23.73
C SER A 81 -9.43 -9.24 -23.79
N HIS A 82 -9.28 -8.10 -23.11
CA HIS A 82 -8.01 -7.36 -23.13
C HIS A 82 -6.89 -8.19 -22.47
N PRO A 83 -5.65 -8.22 -23.01
CA PRO A 83 -4.57 -9.05 -22.46
C PRO A 83 -4.26 -8.78 -20.97
N ALA A 84 -4.33 -7.51 -20.55
CA ALA A 84 -4.16 -7.13 -19.14
C ALA A 84 -5.27 -7.69 -18.20
N CYS A 85 -6.39 -8.15 -18.76
CA CYS A 85 -7.47 -8.80 -18.02
C CYS A 85 -7.34 -10.34 -17.94
N ALA A 86 -6.32 -10.93 -18.57
CA ALA A 86 -6.18 -12.39 -18.68
C ALA A 86 -5.95 -13.07 -17.33
N HIS A 87 -5.18 -12.45 -16.44
CA HIS A 87 -4.89 -12.98 -15.10
C HIS A 87 -5.81 -12.41 -14.01
N HIS A 88 -6.22 -11.16 -14.17
CA HIS A 88 -7.12 -10.46 -13.27
C HIS A 88 -8.27 -9.91 -14.11
N LYS A 89 -9.50 -10.38 -13.89
CA LYS A 89 -10.70 -9.93 -14.64
C LYS A 89 -11.11 -8.50 -14.25
N LEU A 90 -10.21 -7.52 -14.40
CA LEU A 90 -10.35 -6.14 -13.88
C LEU A 90 -11.63 -5.44 -14.38
N SER A 91 -12.01 -5.67 -15.64
CA SER A 91 -13.24 -5.12 -16.24
C SER A 91 -14.53 -5.75 -15.71
N ARG A 92 -14.43 -6.89 -15.00
CA ARG A 92 -15.55 -7.60 -14.37
C ARG A 92 -15.65 -7.36 -12.87
N GLN A 93 -14.61 -6.81 -12.26
CA GLN A 93 -14.54 -6.53 -10.82
C GLN A 93 -15.23 -5.21 -10.48
N PRO A 94 -16.41 -5.22 -9.82
CA PRO A 94 -17.15 -4.00 -9.52
C PRO A 94 -16.38 -3.08 -8.57
N GLN A 95 -15.58 -3.61 -7.63
CA GLN A 95 -14.74 -2.79 -6.76
C GLN A 95 -13.72 -1.99 -7.57
N THR A 96 -13.08 -2.62 -8.56
CA THR A 96 -12.11 -1.96 -9.43
C THR A 96 -12.78 -0.87 -10.25
N LEU A 97 -13.88 -1.16 -10.93
CA LEU A 97 -14.60 -0.16 -11.73
C LEU A 97 -15.12 1.02 -10.88
N LEU A 98 -15.60 0.74 -9.68
CA LEU A 98 -16.08 1.76 -8.74
C LEU A 98 -14.98 2.77 -8.37
N ARG A 99 -13.72 2.33 -8.22
CA ARG A 99 -12.59 3.23 -7.97
C ARG A 99 -12.36 4.22 -9.11
N PHE A 100 -12.41 3.76 -10.37
CA PHE A 100 -12.28 4.63 -11.54
C PHE A 100 -13.46 5.59 -11.66
N LEU A 101 -14.68 5.11 -11.40
CA LEU A 101 -15.87 5.95 -11.40
C LEU A 101 -15.78 7.06 -10.36
N ARG A 102 -15.41 6.73 -9.12
CA ARG A 102 -15.23 7.70 -8.02
C ARG A 102 -14.12 8.68 -8.31
N ALA A 103 -12.98 8.24 -8.83
CA ALA A 103 -11.86 9.11 -9.21
C ALA A 103 -12.22 10.17 -10.25
N ARG A 104 -13.32 9.98 -11.00
CA ARG A 104 -13.84 10.94 -11.97
C ARG A 104 -15.22 11.48 -11.60
N SER A 105 -15.57 11.44 -10.32
CA SER A 105 -16.80 12.07 -9.78
C SER A 105 -18.09 11.53 -10.41
N GLY A 106 -18.09 10.27 -10.83
CA GLY A 106 -19.23 9.69 -11.55
C GLY A 106 -19.27 9.99 -13.04
N ASP A 107 -18.31 10.75 -13.60
CA ASP A 107 -18.23 10.99 -15.04
C ASP A 107 -17.82 9.71 -15.78
N LEU A 108 -18.80 9.08 -16.43
CA LEU A 108 -18.64 7.81 -17.14
C LEU A 108 -17.60 7.88 -18.25
N ARG A 109 -17.57 8.96 -19.04
CA ARG A 109 -16.66 9.07 -20.19
C ARG A 109 -15.22 9.19 -19.70
N LYS A 110 -14.99 10.02 -18.68
CA LYS A 110 -13.65 10.17 -18.08
C LYS A 110 -13.21 8.91 -17.35
N ALA A 111 -14.12 8.24 -16.63
CA ALA A 111 -13.83 6.99 -15.94
C ALA A 111 -13.46 5.87 -16.92
N GLU A 112 -14.22 5.72 -18.00
CA GLU A 112 -13.94 4.78 -19.08
C GLU A 112 -12.59 5.06 -19.73
N ALA A 113 -12.33 6.31 -20.13
CA ALA A 113 -11.06 6.69 -20.75
C ALA A 113 -9.86 6.41 -19.83
N MET A 114 -10.00 6.72 -18.52
CA MET A 114 -8.97 6.43 -17.52
C MET A 114 -8.75 4.92 -17.34
N PHE A 115 -9.83 4.13 -17.29
CA PHE A 115 -9.75 2.67 -17.15
C PHE A 115 -9.07 2.02 -18.35
N ARG A 116 -9.46 2.39 -19.57
CA ARG A 116 -8.83 1.89 -20.81
C ARG A 116 -7.35 2.29 -20.89
N SER A 117 -7.03 3.54 -20.56
CA SER A 117 -5.64 4.01 -20.50
C SER A 117 -4.80 3.22 -19.50
N MET A 118 -5.39 2.85 -18.36
CA MET A 118 -4.72 1.99 -17.39
C MET A 118 -4.47 0.59 -17.93
N LEU A 119 -5.41 -0.03 -18.65
CA LEU A 119 -5.19 -1.35 -19.24
C LEU A 119 -4.06 -1.35 -20.27
N GLU A 120 -4.01 -0.34 -21.14
CA GLU A 120 -2.93 -0.16 -22.12
C GLU A 120 -1.58 0.09 -21.45
N TRP A 121 -1.55 0.94 -20.42
CA TRP A 121 -0.35 1.16 -19.63
C TRP A 121 0.11 -0.13 -18.93
N ARG A 122 -0.83 -0.88 -18.33
CA ARG A 122 -0.54 -2.13 -17.62
C ARG A 122 0.10 -3.17 -18.54
N LEU A 123 -0.40 -3.26 -19.78
CA LEU A 123 0.14 -4.12 -20.83
C LEU A 123 1.52 -3.64 -21.31
N SER A 124 1.63 -2.37 -21.71
CA SER A 124 2.89 -1.82 -22.26
C SER A 124 4.04 -1.81 -21.24
N PHE A 125 3.75 -1.56 -19.96
CA PHE A 125 4.76 -1.62 -18.90
C PHE A 125 5.07 -3.06 -18.45
N GLY A 126 4.18 -4.02 -18.75
CA GLY A 126 4.32 -5.42 -18.34
C GLY A 126 4.11 -5.63 -16.83
N VAL A 127 3.16 -4.90 -16.22
CA VAL A 127 2.95 -4.87 -14.77
C VAL A 127 2.75 -6.27 -14.20
N ASP A 128 1.85 -7.07 -14.78
CA ASP A 128 1.47 -8.38 -14.23
C ASP A 128 2.68 -9.33 -14.17
N GLU A 129 3.48 -9.38 -15.23
CA GLU A 129 4.67 -10.23 -15.27
C GLU A 129 5.76 -9.73 -14.31
N LYS A 130 6.06 -8.41 -14.34
CA LYS A 130 7.07 -7.80 -13.48
C LYS A 130 6.73 -7.98 -12.01
N VAL A 131 5.51 -7.65 -11.60
CA VAL A 131 5.03 -7.78 -10.22
C VAL A 131 5.05 -9.24 -9.78
N ARG A 132 4.58 -10.18 -10.61
CA ARG A 132 4.58 -11.61 -10.28
C ARG A 132 6.01 -12.15 -10.08
N LYS A 133 6.93 -11.83 -11.00
CA LYS A 133 8.35 -12.24 -10.88
C LYS A 133 8.98 -11.63 -9.63
N TRP A 134 8.76 -10.34 -9.41
CA TRP A 134 9.32 -9.61 -8.27
C TRP A 134 8.77 -10.11 -6.92
N ARG A 135 7.46 -10.37 -6.83
CA ARG A 135 6.82 -10.98 -5.65
C ARG A 135 7.48 -12.30 -5.28
N LYS A 136 7.71 -13.18 -6.27
CA LYS A 136 8.38 -14.47 -6.08
C LYS A 136 9.81 -14.28 -5.60
N GLU A 137 10.54 -13.37 -6.21
CA GLU A 137 11.94 -13.10 -5.87
C GLU A 137 12.08 -12.54 -4.43
N LEU A 138 11.27 -11.54 -4.07
CA LEU A 138 11.22 -10.97 -2.71
C LEU A 138 10.78 -11.97 -1.67
N GLY A 139 9.83 -12.86 -1.98
CA GLY A 139 9.39 -13.90 -1.05
C GLY A 139 10.47 -14.95 -0.80
N GLN A 140 11.30 -15.23 -1.80
CA GLN A 140 12.39 -16.21 -1.68
C GLN A 140 13.64 -15.63 -1.00
N GLN A 141 13.89 -14.32 -1.11
CA GLN A 141 15.07 -13.64 -0.58
C GLN A 141 16.39 -14.33 -0.92
N ARG A 142 16.51 -14.77 -2.19
CA ARG A 142 17.70 -15.50 -2.67
C ARG A 142 18.63 -14.64 -3.51
N SER A 143 18.09 -13.68 -4.27
CA SER A 143 18.92 -12.75 -5.03
C SER A 143 19.45 -11.65 -4.11
N HIS A 144 20.63 -11.12 -4.41
CA HIS A 144 21.18 -10.00 -3.65
C HIS A 144 20.22 -8.81 -3.61
N ARG A 145 19.64 -8.40 -4.75
CA ARG A 145 18.68 -7.28 -4.77
C ARG A 145 17.45 -7.53 -3.91
N SER A 146 16.91 -8.74 -3.86
CA SER A 146 15.73 -9.03 -3.02
C SER A 146 16.05 -8.93 -1.53
N ILE A 147 17.23 -9.43 -1.12
CA ILE A 147 17.72 -9.35 0.26
C ILE A 147 17.95 -7.89 0.65
N GLN A 148 18.62 -7.12 -0.21
CA GLN A 148 18.92 -5.72 0.07
C GLN A 148 17.66 -4.84 0.05
N MET A 149 16.73 -5.06 -0.90
CA MET A 149 15.45 -4.36 -0.93
C MET A 149 14.63 -4.63 0.33
N LYS A 150 14.70 -5.85 0.89
CA LYS A 150 14.10 -6.16 2.19
C LYS A 150 14.84 -5.47 3.33
N HIS A 151 16.18 -5.46 3.31
CA HIS A 151 16.99 -4.85 4.36
C HIS A 151 16.75 -3.34 4.50
N PHE A 152 16.62 -2.63 3.37
CA PHE A 152 16.33 -1.20 3.32
C PHE A 152 14.84 -0.88 3.18
N GLU A 153 13.94 -1.85 3.41
CA GLU A 153 12.51 -1.59 3.34
C GLU A 153 12.12 -0.55 4.40
N THR A 154 11.18 0.32 4.04
CA THR A 154 10.69 1.36 4.93
C THR A 154 9.20 1.27 5.17
N ASP A 155 8.57 0.20 4.69
CA ASP A 155 7.15 0.00 4.79
C ASP A 155 6.81 -1.43 5.21
N ILE A 156 5.84 -1.56 6.11
CA ILE A 156 5.36 -2.84 6.61
C ILE A 156 3.85 -2.78 6.81
N ASP A 157 3.23 -3.96 6.80
CA ASP A 157 1.86 -4.13 7.24
C ASP A 157 1.84 -4.37 8.75
N LEU A 158 1.04 -3.59 9.46
CA LEU A 158 0.77 -3.74 10.89
C LEU A 158 -0.49 -4.59 11.11
N CYS A 159 -1.02 -4.56 12.33
CA CYS A 159 -2.28 -5.23 12.64
C CYS A 159 -3.44 -4.67 11.76
N PRO A 160 -4.46 -5.50 11.48
CA PRO A 160 -5.65 -5.04 10.75
C PRO A 160 -6.41 -3.92 11.47
N ASP A 161 -6.94 -2.99 10.69
CA ASP A 161 -7.85 -1.95 11.14
C ASP A 161 -9.26 -2.50 11.47
N ARG A 162 -10.19 -1.63 11.87
CA ARG A 162 -11.58 -2.01 12.20
C ARG A 162 -12.36 -2.63 11.03
N HIS A 163 -11.88 -2.45 9.81
CA HIS A 163 -12.43 -3.04 8.59
C HIS A 163 -11.68 -4.32 8.18
N GLY A 164 -10.72 -4.80 8.97
CA GLY A 164 -9.97 -6.01 8.68
C GLY A 164 -8.84 -5.82 7.65
N VAL A 165 -8.57 -4.60 7.20
CA VAL A 165 -7.48 -4.31 6.26
C VAL A 165 -6.20 -4.03 7.06
N PRO A 166 -5.06 -4.70 6.77
CA PRO A 166 -3.78 -4.39 7.40
C PRO A 166 -3.43 -2.91 7.27
N ILE A 167 -3.03 -2.28 8.38
CA ILE A 167 -2.59 -0.89 8.35
C ILE A 167 -1.20 -0.81 7.74
N ARG A 168 -1.02 0.04 6.73
CA ARG A 168 0.28 0.24 6.10
C ARG A 168 1.07 1.29 6.85
N LEU A 169 2.18 0.91 7.48
CA LEU A 169 3.17 1.84 7.99
C LEU A 169 4.18 2.15 6.89
N ILE A 170 4.46 3.43 6.66
CA ILE A 170 5.45 3.93 5.71
C ILE A 170 6.35 4.93 6.43
N ARG A 171 7.58 4.51 6.76
CA ARG A 171 8.61 5.33 7.40
C ARG A 171 9.44 6.07 6.35
N THR A 172 8.84 7.08 5.72
CA THR A 172 9.55 7.97 4.79
C THR A 172 10.76 8.64 5.45
N SER A 173 10.69 8.89 6.76
CA SER A 173 11.80 9.36 7.58
C SER A 173 13.03 8.46 7.54
N ALA A 174 12.87 7.16 7.29
CA ALA A 174 13.96 6.18 7.26
C ALA A 174 14.44 5.82 5.84
N ALA A 175 13.80 6.39 4.80
CA ALA A 175 14.02 5.98 3.42
C ALA A 175 15.18 6.73 2.75
N ASP A 176 16.01 6.00 2.01
CA ASP A 176 16.96 6.53 1.04
C ASP A 176 16.59 6.07 -0.38
N VAL A 177 15.50 6.63 -0.90
CA VAL A 177 14.93 6.26 -2.20
C VAL A 177 15.92 6.55 -3.33
N GLN A 178 16.69 7.64 -3.23
CA GLN A 178 17.71 7.97 -4.21
C GLN A 178 18.85 6.95 -4.22
N GLY A 179 19.28 6.49 -3.04
CA GLY A 179 20.23 5.40 -2.93
C GLY A 179 19.69 4.09 -3.51
N LEU A 180 18.43 3.73 -3.26
CA LEU A 180 17.80 2.56 -3.86
C LEU A 180 17.75 2.65 -5.39
N VAL A 181 17.35 3.81 -5.94
CA VAL A 181 17.32 4.04 -7.39
C VAL A 181 18.72 4.00 -7.99
N ARG A 182 19.73 4.54 -7.30
CA ARG A 182 21.13 4.52 -7.74
C ARG A 182 21.66 3.10 -7.86
N GLU A 183 21.38 2.26 -6.87
CA GLU A 183 21.94 0.90 -6.81
C GLU A 183 21.14 -0.11 -7.65
N PHE A 184 19.82 -0.06 -7.59
CA PHE A 184 18.96 -1.09 -8.18
C PHE A 184 18.23 -0.64 -9.44
N GLY A 185 18.28 0.65 -9.76
CA GLY A 185 17.59 1.25 -10.90
C GLY A 185 16.15 1.65 -10.59
N LYS A 186 15.59 2.56 -11.40
CA LYS A 186 14.22 3.04 -11.21
C LYS A 186 13.17 1.95 -11.42
N ASP A 187 13.36 1.06 -12.40
CA ASP A 187 12.35 0.06 -12.78
C ASP A 187 12.02 -0.91 -11.65
N ILE A 188 13.00 -1.34 -10.86
CA ILE A 188 12.76 -2.25 -9.74
C ILE A 188 12.14 -1.54 -8.54
N VAL A 189 12.52 -0.28 -8.29
CA VAL A 189 11.90 0.53 -7.23
C VAL A 189 10.43 0.80 -7.58
N LEU A 190 10.14 1.13 -8.83
CA LEU A 190 8.77 1.28 -9.33
C LEU A 190 8.01 -0.05 -9.26
N THR A 191 8.59 -1.15 -9.73
CA THR A 191 7.98 -2.49 -9.66
C THR A 191 7.68 -2.91 -8.22
N ASN A 192 8.56 -2.55 -7.28
CA ASN A 192 8.33 -2.76 -5.86
C ASN A 192 7.12 -1.93 -5.36
N THR A 193 7.03 -0.66 -5.74
CA THR A 193 5.87 0.18 -5.43
C THR A 193 4.58 -0.39 -6.01
N LEU A 194 4.59 -0.86 -7.26
CA LEU A 194 3.43 -1.48 -7.90
C LEU A 194 3.02 -2.78 -7.20
N LEU A 195 3.98 -3.64 -6.84
CA LEU A 195 3.71 -4.84 -6.05
C LEU A 195 2.97 -4.48 -4.75
N ARG A 196 3.39 -3.42 -4.07
CA ARG A 196 2.74 -2.97 -2.84
C ARG A 196 1.31 -2.46 -3.06
N MET A 197 1.03 -1.85 -4.21
CA MET A 197 -0.33 -1.43 -4.58
C MET A 197 -1.22 -2.63 -4.91
N GLU A 198 -0.70 -3.62 -5.66
CA GLU A 198 -1.43 -4.87 -5.94
C GLU A 198 -1.75 -5.62 -4.64
N LEU A 199 -0.80 -5.71 -3.70
CA LEU A 199 -1.02 -6.32 -2.39
C LEU A 199 -2.09 -5.56 -1.57
N ALA A 200 -2.07 -4.23 -1.60
CA ALA A 200 -3.09 -3.44 -0.92
C ALA A 200 -4.49 -3.70 -1.51
N HIS A 201 -4.62 -3.81 -2.84
CA HIS A 201 -5.88 -4.19 -3.48
C HIS A 201 -6.35 -5.59 -3.09
N GLU A 202 -5.44 -6.57 -3.08
CA GLU A 202 -5.75 -7.94 -2.64
C GLU A 202 -6.26 -7.96 -1.19
N GLN A 203 -5.63 -7.19 -0.30
CA GLN A 203 -6.02 -7.07 1.10
C GLN A 203 -7.39 -6.40 1.28
N ILE A 204 -7.66 -5.32 0.55
CA ILE A 204 -8.96 -4.64 0.57
C ILE A 204 -10.06 -5.59 0.06
N ARG A 205 -9.82 -6.26 -1.08
CA ARG A 205 -10.77 -7.20 -1.68
C ARG A 205 -11.04 -8.38 -0.74
N ARG A 206 -10.00 -8.92 -0.10
CA ARG A 206 -10.12 -9.98 0.90
C ARG A 206 -10.97 -9.54 2.09
N ALA A 207 -10.70 -8.38 2.68
CA ALA A 207 -11.46 -7.85 3.81
C ALA A 207 -12.94 -7.60 3.45
N MET A 208 -13.20 -7.14 2.21
CA MET A 208 -14.56 -6.98 1.68
C MET A 208 -15.32 -8.31 1.64
N PHE A 209 -14.71 -9.39 1.16
CA PHE A 209 -15.33 -10.71 1.15
C PHE A 209 -15.51 -11.29 2.56
N GLU A 210 -14.50 -11.19 3.42
CA GLU A 210 -14.56 -11.71 4.80
C GLU A 210 -15.66 -11.03 5.64
N ARG A 211 -16.00 -9.78 5.31
CA ARG A 211 -17.02 -8.99 6.02
C ARG A 211 -18.37 -8.93 5.31
N GLU A 212 -18.41 -9.33 4.05
CA GLU A 212 -19.53 -9.11 3.13
C GLU A 212 -20.00 -7.64 3.06
N ASP A 213 -19.06 -6.71 3.25
CA ASP A 213 -19.30 -5.27 3.39
C ASP A 213 -18.30 -4.49 2.52
N LEU A 214 -18.73 -3.38 1.93
CA LEU A 214 -17.92 -2.62 1.00
C LEU A 214 -16.79 -1.90 1.75
N VAL A 215 -15.55 -2.35 1.54
CA VAL A 215 -14.36 -1.69 2.08
C VAL A 215 -13.65 -0.93 0.97
N CYS A 216 -13.50 0.39 1.15
CA CYS A 216 -12.88 1.27 0.17
C CYS A 216 -11.57 1.84 0.71
N GLY A 217 -10.46 1.22 0.33
CA GLY A 217 -9.11 1.72 0.59
C GLY A 217 -8.46 1.21 1.88
N GLN A 218 -7.15 1.46 1.99
CA GLN A 218 -6.31 1.07 3.12
C GLN A 218 -6.09 2.27 4.08
N LEU A 219 -5.96 1.97 5.37
CA LEU A 219 -5.45 2.93 6.36
C LEU A 219 -3.92 2.97 6.31
N GLN A 220 -3.36 4.18 6.18
CA GLN A 220 -1.91 4.38 6.13
C GLN A 220 -1.42 5.23 7.31
N ILE A 221 -0.22 4.91 7.80
CA ILE A 221 0.54 5.70 8.77
C ILE A 221 1.85 6.09 8.09
N ILE A 222 2.03 7.38 7.83
CA ILE A 222 3.21 7.93 7.17
C ILE A 222 4.03 8.65 8.24
N ASP A 223 5.18 8.07 8.56
CA ASP A 223 6.10 8.56 9.59
C ASP A 223 7.17 9.46 8.98
N MET A 224 7.03 10.76 9.24
CA MET A 224 7.85 11.84 8.71
C MET A 224 8.87 12.38 9.73
N GLY A 225 8.95 11.76 10.91
CA GLY A 225 9.66 12.32 12.05
C GLY A 225 11.18 12.20 12.01
N ASP A 226 11.87 13.14 12.65
CA ASP A 226 13.28 13.01 12.97
C ASP A 226 13.45 12.22 14.27
N TYR A 227 14.19 11.12 14.22
CA TYR A 227 14.49 10.24 15.36
C TYR A 227 15.82 10.61 16.04
N GLY A 228 16.43 11.74 15.66
CA GLY A 228 17.70 12.20 16.18
C GLY A 228 18.80 11.15 15.96
N ARG A 229 19.54 10.80 17.02
CA ARG A 229 20.61 9.79 16.97
C ARG A 229 20.13 8.38 16.58
N HIS A 230 18.83 8.09 16.71
CA HIS A 230 18.24 6.79 16.37
C HIS A 230 17.71 6.76 14.93
N GLY A 231 17.67 7.91 14.26
CA GLY A 231 17.18 8.05 12.90
C GLY A 231 18.25 7.86 11.84
N VAL A 232 17.79 7.86 10.59
CA VAL A 232 18.69 7.93 9.44
C VAL A 232 19.10 9.40 9.24
N PRO A 233 20.40 9.71 9.14
CA PRO A 233 20.87 11.10 9.04
C PRO A 233 20.38 11.78 7.74
N ASN A 234 20.56 13.11 7.66
CA ASN A 234 20.24 13.92 6.49
C ASN A 234 18.75 13.86 6.07
N LEU A 235 17.83 13.78 7.05
CA LEU A 235 16.38 13.68 6.81
C LEU A 235 15.87 14.69 5.78
N THR A 236 16.23 15.97 5.94
CA THR A 236 15.80 17.03 5.03
C THR A 236 16.24 16.76 3.59
N SER A 237 17.52 16.47 3.35
CA SER A 237 18.02 16.14 2.01
C SER A 237 17.35 14.90 1.43
N ARG A 238 17.13 13.86 2.25
CA ARG A 238 16.50 12.62 1.78
C ARG A 238 15.04 12.82 1.42
N LEU A 239 14.30 13.57 2.25
CA LEU A 239 12.93 13.94 1.93
C LEU A 239 12.92 14.69 0.59
N TRP A 240 13.81 15.66 0.34
CA TRP A 240 13.91 16.39 -0.94
C TRP A 240 14.08 15.47 -2.14
N SER A 241 15.02 14.52 -2.03
CA SER A 241 15.31 13.58 -3.10
C SER A 241 14.14 12.65 -3.36
N SER A 242 13.50 12.16 -2.29
CA SER A 242 12.24 11.43 -2.37
C SER A 242 11.14 12.26 -3.01
N LEU A 243 11.18 13.60 -2.92
CA LEU A 243 10.18 14.45 -3.55
C LEU A 243 10.18 14.33 -5.06
N LYS A 244 11.37 14.50 -5.62
CA LYS A 244 11.55 14.53 -7.07
C LYS A 244 11.16 13.20 -7.69
N LEU A 245 11.59 12.10 -7.06
CA LEU A 245 11.29 10.75 -7.53
C LEU A 245 9.83 10.36 -7.27
N GLY A 246 9.27 10.74 -6.14
CA GLY A 246 7.88 10.47 -5.86
C GLY A 246 6.97 11.17 -6.87
N ALA A 247 7.28 12.38 -7.35
CA ALA A 247 6.37 13.09 -8.28
C ALA A 247 6.19 12.33 -9.60
N GLU A 248 7.26 11.71 -10.08
CA GLU A 248 7.24 10.82 -11.23
C GLU A 248 6.41 9.56 -10.96
N PHE A 249 6.59 8.91 -9.80
CA PHE A 249 5.83 7.71 -9.43
C PHE A 249 4.35 8.01 -9.14
N SER A 250 4.04 9.17 -8.55
CA SER A 250 2.71 9.64 -8.23
C SER A 250 1.85 9.79 -9.48
N GLN A 251 2.38 10.35 -10.56
CA GLN A 251 1.66 10.43 -11.84
C GLN A 251 1.24 9.05 -12.36
N ILE A 252 2.12 8.05 -12.21
CA ILE A 252 1.86 6.67 -12.59
C ILE A 252 0.80 6.05 -11.66
N THR A 253 0.93 6.21 -10.35
CA THR A 253 -0.01 5.60 -9.40
C THR A 253 -1.37 6.25 -9.43
N ASP A 254 -1.49 7.58 -9.55
CA ASP A 254 -2.78 8.27 -9.59
C ASP A 254 -3.59 7.93 -10.86
N SER A 255 -2.90 7.76 -11.99
CA SER A 255 -3.56 7.44 -13.27
C SER A 255 -4.02 5.98 -13.35
N ASN A 256 -3.36 5.07 -12.63
CA ASN A 256 -3.54 3.62 -12.79
C ASN A 256 -4.11 2.92 -11.55
N TYR A 257 -3.96 3.51 -10.36
CA TYR A 257 -4.39 2.98 -9.06
C TYR A 257 -5.24 4.02 -8.30
N PRO A 258 -6.39 4.44 -8.85
CA PRO A 258 -7.25 5.39 -8.17
C PRO A 258 -7.86 4.82 -6.89
N GLU A 259 -8.18 5.72 -5.94
CA GLU A 259 -9.03 5.45 -4.77
C GLU A 259 -8.59 4.27 -3.88
N THR A 260 -7.28 4.17 -3.61
CA THR A 260 -6.67 3.07 -2.83
C THR A 260 -6.47 3.37 -1.35
N VAL A 261 -6.53 4.65 -0.96
CA VAL A 261 -6.33 5.08 0.42
C VAL A 261 -7.64 5.57 1.00
N ARG A 262 -7.99 5.02 2.17
CA ARG A 262 -9.18 5.39 2.96
C ARG A 262 -8.88 6.59 3.85
N LYS A 263 -7.75 6.53 4.55
CA LYS A 263 -7.29 7.55 5.49
C LYS A 263 -5.78 7.41 5.68
N ALA A 264 -5.09 8.53 5.85
CA ALA A 264 -3.64 8.56 6.01
C ALA A 264 -3.26 9.47 7.19
N PHE A 265 -2.73 8.87 8.25
CA PHE A 265 -2.16 9.59 9.39
C PHE A 265 -0.73 9.98 9.06
N ILE A 266 -0.42 11.26 9.08
CA ILE A 266 0.94 11.74 8.85
C ILE A 266 1.49 12.15 10.20
N ILE A 267 2.33 11.29 10.77
CA ILE A 267 2.77 11.39 12.16
C ILE A 267 4.16 12.01 12.27
N ARG A 268 4.45 12.52 13.47
CA ARG A 268 5.71 13.20 13.81
C ARG A 268 6.04 14.38 12.90
N LEU A 269 5.01 15.12 12.47
CA LEU A 269 5.25 16.38 11.79
C LEU A 269 5.78 17.39 12.83
N GLY A 270 6.93 18.01 12.55
CA GLY A 270 7.61 18.91 13.48
C GLY A 270 6.76 20.12 13.91
N SER A 271 7.10 20.80 15.00
CA SER A 271 6.21 21.84 15.56
C SER A 271 5.90 23.03 14.64
N CYS A 272 6.77 23.34 13.66
CA CYS A 272 6.54 24.41 12.67
C CYS A 272 5.68 23.99 11.45
N THR A 273 5.27 22.72 11.42
CA THR A 273 4.72 22.08 10.22
C THR A 273 3.20 22.06 10.22
N SER A 274 2.52 22.16 11.37
CA SER A 274 1.07 22.33 11.44
C SER A 274 0.62 23.66 10.83
N THR A 275 1.36 24.73 11.11
CA THR A 275 1.20 26.05 10.47
C THR A 275 1.47 25.95 8.97
N THR A 276 2.55 25.28 8.57
CA THR A 276 2.91 25.13 7.15
C THR A 276 1.90 24.29 6.38
N TRP A 277 1.43 23.22 7.00
CA TRP A 277 0.39 22.35 6.48
C TRP A 277 -0.87 23.14 6.20
N ARG A 278 -1.39 23.85 7.21
CA ARG A 278 -2.66 24.58 7.11
C ARG A 278 -2.62 25.71 6.09
N TYR A 279 -1.50 26.44 6.00
CA TYR A 279 -1.43 27.65 5.17
C TYR A 279 -0.83 27.44 3.78
N PHE A 280 0.01 26.42 3.58
CA PHE A 280 0.69 26.23 2.30
C PHE A 280 0.33 24.89 1.66
N ILE A 281 0.34 23.78 2.40
CA ILE A 281 0.15 22.44 1.81
C ILE A 281 -1.32 22.16 1.52
N GLN A 282 -2.18 22.35 2.52
CA GLN A 282 -3.59 22.00 2.47
C GLN A 282 -4.33 22.68 1.29
N PRO A 283 -4.15 23.98 1.00
CA PRO A 283 -4.84 24.65 -0.12
C PRO A 283 -4.44 24.15 -1.51
N LEU A 284 -3.32 23.44 -1.65
CA LEU A 284 -2.80 22.96 -2.93
C LEU A 284 -3.17 21.51 -3.23
N LEU A 285 -3.85 20.83 -2.30
CA LEU A 285 -4.34 19.47 -2.46
C LEU A 285 -5.82 19.50 -2.89
N PRO A 286 -6.28 18.59 -3.77
CA PRO A 286 -7.70 18.44 -4.04
C PRO A 286 -8.51 18.12 -2.77
N ASP A 287 -9.75 18.60 -2.66
CA ASP A 287 -10.59 18.44 -1.47
C ASP A 287 -10.72 16.98 -1.01
N ARG A 288 -10.80 16.06 -1.96
CA ARG A 288 -10.87 14.61 -1.71
C ARG A 288 -9.63 14.06 -1.04
N THR A 289 -8.48 14.58 -1.42
CA THR A 289 -7.19 14.25 -0.87
C THR A 289 -7.09 14.82 0.54
N GLN A 290 -7.43 16.10 0.72
CA GLN A 290 -7.44 16.74 2.04
C GLN A 290 -8.31 15.98 3.05
N ALA A 291 -9.51 15.52 2.64
CA ALA A 291 -10.44 14.80 3.52
C ALA A 291 -9.87 13.47 4.07
N LYS A 292 -8.88 12.88 3.40
CA LYS A 292 -8.27 11.60 3.80
C LYS A 292 -7.04 11.77 4.69
N LEU A 293 -6.41 12.95 4.68
CA LEU A 293 -5.16 13.21 5.39
C LEU A 293 -5.44 13.70 6.81
N VAL A 294 -4.77 13.06 7.78
CA VAL A 294 -4.80 13.44 9.19
C VAL A 294 -3.39 13.86 9.60
N PRO A 295 -3.04 15.15 9.50
CA PRO A 295 -1.75 15.63 9.96
C PRO A 295 -1.69 15.59 11.48
N CYS A 296 -0.66 14.96 12.03
CA CYS A 296 -0.45 14.83 13.46
C CYS A 296 0.85 15.52 13.87
N GLY A 297 0.87 16.06 15.08
CA GLY A 297 2.03 16.77 15.64
C GLY A 297 3.25 15.87 15.90
N PRO A 298 4.24 16.40 16.63
CA PRO A 298 5.55 15.76 16.77
C PRO A 298 5.57 14.54 17.71
N GLN A 299 4.55 14.37 18.56
CA GLN A 299 4.52 13.40 19.67
C GLN A 299 3.34 12.45 19.55
N ALA A 300 3.45 11.26 20.14
CA ALA A 300 2.47 10.19 20.01
C ALA A 300 1.05 10.54 20.46
N ALA A 301 0.93 11.38 21.48
CA ALA A 301 -0.35 11.91 21.92
C ALA A 301 -1.16 12.59 20.79
N SER A 302 -0.48 13.16 19.78
CA SER A 302 -1.13 13.91 18.69
C SER A 302 -1.86 13.05 17.65
N TRP A 303 -1.63 11.73 17.64
CA TRP A 303 -2.36 10.78 16.79
C TRP A 303 -3.16 9.76 17.59
N ALA A 304 -3.56 10.10 18.82
CA ALA A 304 -4.41 9.25 19.66
C ALA A 304 -5.73 8.84 18.98
N SER A 305 -6.24 9.65 18.04
CA SER A 305 -7.44 9.33 17.25
C SER A 305 -7.26 8.14 16.31
N LEU A 306 -6.03 7.65 16.09
CA LEU A 306 -5.76 6.39 15.39
C LEU A 306 -6.43 5.20 16.10
N SER A 307 -6.58 5.25 17.43
CA SER A 307 -7.25 4.20 18.21
C SER A 307 -8.69 3.94 17.76
N ALA A 308 -9.41 4.95 17.27
CA ALA A 308 -10.79 4.82 16.76
C ALA A 308 -10.89 4.08 15.41
N GLU A 309 -9.76 3.90 14.72
CA GLU A 309 -9.67 3.12 13.48
C GLU A 309 -9.30 1.66 13.74
N LEU A 310 -9.02 1.30 14.99
CA LEU A 310 -8.58 -0.03 15.42
C LEU A 310 -9.68 -0.74 16.21
N PRO A 311 -9.72 -2.08 16.20
CA PRO A 311 -10.47 -2.83 17.20
C PRO A 311 -9.91 -2.56 18.62
N PRO A 312 -10.75 -2.63 19.68
CA PRO A 312 -10.36 -2.20 21.04
C PRO A 312 -9.10 -2.86 21.61
N ASP A 313 -8.78 -4.09 21.22
CA ASP A 313 -7.63 -4.85 21.72
C ASP A 313 -6.35 -4.72 20.87
N ARG A 314 -6.42 -3.96 19.76
CA ARG A 314 -5.32 -3.89 18.78
C ARG A 314 -4.37 -2.74 19.00
N TRP A 315 -4.76 -1.71 19.77
CA TRP A 315 -3.87 -0.60 20.11
C TRP A 315 -2.56 -1.10 20.70
N GLU A 316 -2.62 -1.96 21.72
CA GLU A 316 -1.42 -2.49 22.39
C GLU A 316 -0.53 -3.38 21.53
N ARG A 317 -1.04 -3.86 20.38
CA ARG A 317 -0.25 -4.63 19.43
C ARG A 317 0.56 -3.75 18.48
N LEU A 318 0.30 -2.43 18.45
CA LEU A 318 1.11 -1.51 17.68
C LEU A 318 2.53 -1.40 18.28
N PRO A 319 3.56 -1.26 17.43
CA PRO A 319 4.91 -0.95 17.87
C PRO A 319 4.95 0.19 18.89
N ALA A 320 5.79 0.06 19.93
CA ALA A 320 5.86 1.03 21.03
C ALA A 320 6.08 2.47 20.54
N PHE A 321 6.91 2.66 19.50
CA PHE A 321 7.20 3.97 18.93
C PHE A 321 6.00 4.65 18.23
N LEU A 322 4.90 3.94 18.02
CA LEU A 322 3.62 4.52 17.58
C LEU A 322 2.69 4.87 18.76
N ARG A 323 3.00 4.42 19.98
CA ARG A 323 2.19 4.63 21.18
C ARG A 323 2.82 5.60 22.17
N GLU A 324 4.14 5.66 22.19
CA GLU A 324 4.93 6.47 23.12
C GLU A 324 6.20 7.04 22.45
N ASP A 325 6.79 8.04 23.10
CA ASP A 325 7.98 8.76 22.62
C ASP A 325 9.23 8.47 23.49
N SER A 326 9.24 7.34 24.22
CA SER A 326 10.40 6.95 25.03
C SER A 326 11.63 6.70 24.16
N GLU A 327 12.83 6.96 24.68
CA GLU A 327 14.06 6.72 23.92
C GLU A 327 14.17 5.26 23.45
N ALA A 328 13.81 4.31 24.32
CA ALA A 328 13.80 2.89 24.01
C ALA A 328 12.83 2.57 22.86
N ALA A 329 11.63 3.16 22.85
CA ALA A 329 10.67 2.98 21.78
C ALA A 329 11.21 3.54 20.45
N LEU A 330 11.72 4.77 20.45
CA LEU A 330 12.30 5.40 19.26
C LEU A 330 13.51 4.62 18.71
N ALA A 331 14.36 4.09 19.59
CA ALA A 331 15.52 3.26 19.23
C ALA A 331 15.14 1.88 18.64
N ALA A 332 13.98 1.37 19.02
CA ALA A 332 13.42 0.10 18.55
C ALA A 332 12.48 0.27 17.35
N ALA A 333 12.38 1.47 16.77
CA ALA A 333 11.47 1.73 15.67
C ALA A 333 11.84 0.93 14.40
N GLU A 334 10.88 0.18 13.90
CA GLU A 334 10.98 -0.63 12.69
C GLU A 334 9.91 -0.24 11.65
N PRO A 335 10.16 -0.47 10.35
CA PRO A 335 11.41 -0.98 9.77
C PRO A 335 12.53 0.06 9.82
N ARG A 336 13.80 -0.37 9.98
CA ARG A 336 14.91 0.56 10.24
C ARG A 336 15.32 1.42 9.04
N GLY A 337 15.06 0.96 7.82
CA GLY A 337 15.57 1.61 6.61
C GLY A 337 17.08 1.82 6.69
N GLY A 338 17.55 2.96 6.19
CA GLY A 338 18.96 3.32 6.27
C GLY A 338 19.45 4.10 5.05
N LEU A 339 20.68 4.58 5.12
CA LEU A 339 21.40 5.06 3.94
C LEU A 339 21.85 3.85 3.11
N VAL A 340 21.54 3.84 1.83
CA VAL A 340 21.97 2.79 0.92
C VAL A 340 23.44 3.05 0.54
N PRO A 341 24.38 2.16 0.88
CA PRO A 341 25.79 2.35 0.57
C PRO A 341 26.04 2.44 -0.95
N PRO A 342 26.92 3.35 -1.41
CA PRO A 342 27.37 3.36 -2.80
C PRO A 342 28.03 2.04 -3.20
N GLY A 343 27.66 1.50 -4.36
CA GLY A 343 28.22 0.25 -4.89
C GLY A 343 27.68 -1.02 -4.23
N LEU A 344 26.64 -0.91 -3.39
CA LEU A 344 25.93 -2.05 -2.80
C LEU A 344 25.49 -3.07 -3.86
N ALA A 345 25.08 -2.59 -5.04
CA ALA A 345 24.64 -3.43 -6.14
C ALA A 345 25.79 -4.03 -6.97
N GLY A 346 27.02 -3.53 -6.81
CA GLY A 346 28.18 -3.88 -7.62
C GLY A 346 28.02 -3.54 -9.10
N ALA A 347 28.85 -4.15 -9.96
CA ALA A 347 28.82 -3.92 -11.41
C ALA A 347 27.51 -4.36 -12.08
N ASN A 348 26.76 -5.27 -11.44
CA ASN A 348 25.56 -5.88 -12.02
C ASN A 348 24.27 -5.11 -11.69
N GLN A 349 24.33 -3.93 -11.06
CA GLN A 349 23.15 -3.12 -10.71
C GLN A 349 22.05 -3.94 -9.98
N GLY A 350 22.46 -4.89 -9.14
CA GLY A 350 21.54 -5.75 -8.40
C GLY A 350 20.97 -6.92 -9.21
N GLN A 351 21.26 -7.03 -10.50
CA GLN A 351 20.88 -8.15 -11.37
C GLN A 351 21.81 -9.34 -11.15
N TRP A 352 21.68 -10.01 -10.01
CA TRP A 352 22.46 -11.20 -9.67
C TRP A 352 21.60 -12.45 -9.87
N GLU A 353 22.12 -13.41 -10.63
CA GLU A 353 21.49 -14.72 -10.80
C GLU A 353 21.39 -15.47 -9.46
N LEU A 354 20.40 -16.35 -9.36
CA LEU A 354 20.20 -17.20 -8.19
C LEU A 354 21.32 -18.25 -8.14
N GLU A 355 22.40 -17.95 -7.41
CA GLU A 355 23.40 -18.97 -7.05
C GLU A 355 22.72 -20.12 -6.29
N PRO A 356 22.91 -21.40 -6.69
CA PRO A 356 22.40 -22.52 -5.91
C PRO A 356 23.03 -22.49 -4.51
N CYS A 357 22.16 -22.39 -3.50
CA CYS A 357 22.51 -22.16 -2.09
C CYS A 357 23.64 -23.07 -1.60
N LYS A 358 24.87 -22.53 -1.52
CA LYS A 358 25.95 -23.09 -0.71
C LYS A 358 25.94 -22.37 0.64
N LYS A 359 25.52 -23.08 1.69
CA LYS A 359 25.55 -22.62 3.09
C LYS A 359 26.95 -22.07 3.42
N ARG A 360 27.11 -20.76 3.57
CA ARG A 360 28.31 -20.15 4.16
C ARG A 360 27.94 -19.46 5.47
N ARG A 361 28.70 -19.78 6.51
CA ARG A 361 28.61 -19.19 7.86
C ARG A 361 29.14 -17.74 7.83
N PRO A 362 28.62 -16.82 8.65
CA PRO A 362 29.08 -15.44 8.65
C PRO A 362 30.41 -15.29 9.41
N SER A 363 31.38 -14.62 8.78
CA SER A 363 32.58 -14.10 9.43
C SER A 363 32.38 -12.62 9.72
N HIS A 364 32.50 -12.24 11.00
CA HIS A 364 32.42 -10.85 11.44
C HIS A 364 33.71 -10.09 11.11
N SER A 365 33.59 -8.87 10.56
CA SER A 365 34.63 -7.85 10.66
C SER A 365 33.99 -6.47 10.82
N ARG A 366 34.29 -5.80 11.94
CA ARG A 366 33.90 -4.41 12.21
C ARG A 366 34.81 -3.47 11.41
N LEU A 367 34.23 -2.46 10.79
CA LEU A 367 34.93 -1.27 10.30
C LEU A 367 34.30 -0.05 10.95
N SER A 368 35.10 0.66 11.74
CA SER A 368 34.80 1.95 12.34
C SER A 368 35.10 3.07 11.33
N LEU A 369 34.19 4.03 11.18
CA LEU A 369 34.45 5.28 10.46
C LEU A 369 34.10 6.46 11.36
N ASN A 370 35.12 7.25 11.71
CA ASN A 370 35.01 8.59 12.27
C ASN A 370 34.67 9.57 11.14
N LEU A 371 33.66 10.43 11.34
CA LEU A 371 33.51 11.65 10.55
C LEU A 371 33.01 12.78 11.46
N ASP A 372 33.90 13.76 11.65
CA ASP A 372 33.63 15.04 12.29
C ASP A 372 32.58 15.84 11.50
N SER A 373 31.70 16.53 12.22
CA SER A 373 30.68 17.41 11.64
C SER A 373 30.88 18.85 12.11
N LYS A 374 30.64 19.82 11.22
CA LYS A 374 30.41 21.23 11.55
C LYS A 374 29.00 21.63 11.08
N PRO A 375 28.27 22.45 11.84
CA PRO A 375 26.88 22.79 11.53
C PRO A 375 26.83 24.00 10.57
N PHE A 376 25.91 23.97 9.62
CA PHE A 376 25.49 25.15 8.86
C PHE A 376 23.98 25.36 9.00
N GLY A 377 23.62 26.59 9.36
CA GLY A 377 22.30 27.00 9.83
C GLY A 377 21.26 27.31 8.75
N ASN A 378 20.06 27.62 9.27
CA ASN A 378 18.78 27.94 8.63
C ASN A 378 18.00 26.76 8.01
N THR A 379 17.64 25.83 8.92
CA THR A 379 16.86 24.60 8.73
C THR A 379 15.34 24.79 8.60
N CYS A 380 14.76 25.86 9.16
CA CYS A 380 13.30 25.94 9.35
C CYS A 380 12.52 26.14 8.02
N ALA A 381 12.91 27.12 7.19
CA ALA A 381 12.23 27.39 5.92
C ALA A 381 12.43 26.27 4.87
N ARG A 382 13.61 25.62 4.89
CA ARG A 382 13.91 24.48 4.01
C ARG A 382 13.09 23.24 4.40
N MET A 383 12.95 22.96 5.70
CA MET A 383 12.17 21.82 6.19
C MET A 383 10.67 21.94 5.86
N GLN A 384 10.16 23.17 5.77
CA GLN A 384 8.76 23.45 5.40
C GLN A 384 8.45 23.10 3.93
N VAL A 385 9.33 23.46 2.99
CA VAL A 385 9.19 23.09 1.55
C VAL A 385 9.42 21.58 1.33
N LEU A 386 10.14 20.92 2.24
CA LEU A 386 10.45 19.50 2.16
C LEU A 386 9.30 18.61 2.60
N ILE A 387 8.64 19.01 3.69
CA ILE A 387 7.41 18.38 4.16
C ILE A 387 6.31 18.63 3.13
N PHE A 388 6.28 19.81 2.51
CA PHE A 388 5.35 20.15 1.43
C PHE A 388 5.30 19.09 0.32
N GLY A 389 6.43 18.73 -0.28
CA GLY A 389 6.38 17.70 -1.32
C GLY A 389 6.25 16.27 -0.76
N ALA A 390 6.75 15.95 0.43
CA ALA A 390 6.77 14.56 0.89
C ALA A 390 5.36 14.14 1.31
N VAL A 391 4.64 15.09 1.88
CA VAL A 391 3.19 15.05 2.00
C VAL A 391 2.54 15.01 0.63
N ALA A 392 2.88 15.89 -0.31
CA ALA A 392 2.27 15.90 -1.65
C ALA A 392 2.53 14.63 -2.48
N LEU A 393 3.33 13.68 -2.00
CA LEU A 393 3.66 12.42 -2.66
C LEU A 393 3.10 11.20 -1.95
N ALA A 394 3.08 11.26 -0.62
CA ALA A 394 2.13 10.47 0.14
C ALA A 394 0.67 10.80 -0.27
N ALA A 395 0.41 12.06 -0.63
CA ALA A 395 -0.88 12.60 -1.09
C ALA A 395 -1.02 12.61 -2.63
N GLY A 396 0.08 12.52 -3.38
CA GLY A 396 0.10 12.31 -4.84
C GLY A 396 0.02 10.85 -5.23
N ALA A 397 -0.02 9.93 -4.25
CA ALA A 397 -0.61 8.61 -4.39
C ALA A 397 -2.13 8.65 -4.11
N LEU A 398 -2.71 9.85 -4.11
CA LEU A 398 -3.97 10.19 -3.46
C LEU A 398 -4.70 11.35 -4.19
N ALA A 399 -4.39 11.58 -5.48
CA ALA A 399 -4.95 12.57 -6.42
C ALA A 399 -4.25 13.95 -6.47
N VAL A 400 -3.66 14.25 -7.63
CA VAL A 400 -3.51 15.62 -8.17
C VAL A 400 -3.85 15.61 -9.67
N GLU A 401 -4.87 16.38 -10.10
CA GLU A 401 -5.07 16.69 -11.52
C GLU A 401 -4.02 17.72 -11.98
N PRO A 402 -3.48 17.61 -13.21
CA PRO A 402 -2.58 18.60 -13.74
C PRO A 402 -3.36 19.90 -14.04
N VAL A 403 -3.12 20.94 -13.25
CA VAL A 403 -3.47 22.29 -13.67
C VAL A 403 -2.53 22.64 -14.82
N GLY A 404 -3.06 22.61 -16.05
CA GLY A 404 -2.38 23.14 -17.22
C GLY A 404 -2.07 24.62 -17.00
N LEU A 405 -0.77 24.95 -17.00
CA LEU A 405 -0.32 26.34 -17.15
C LEU A 405 -0.38 26.68 -18.64
N LEU A 406 -1.24 27.65 -18.96
CA LEU A 406 -1.11 28.51 -20.15
C LEU A 406 0.16 29.37 -20.03
#